data_AF-A0A252CUX9-F1
#
_entry.id   AF-A0A252CUX9-F1
#
_cell.length_a   1.000
_cell.length_b   1.000
_cell.length_c   1.000
_cell.angle_alpha   90.00
_cell.angle_beta   90.00
_cell.angle_gamma   90.00
#
_symmetry.space_group_name_H-M   'P 1'
#
loop_
_entity.id
_entity.type
_entity.pdbx_description
1 polymer ?
#
loop_
_entity_poly.entity_id
_entity_poly.type
_entity_poly.pdbx_seq_one_letter_code
_entity_poly.pdbx_strand_id
1 'polypeptide(L)'
;MLTAMAIGAFFATTPVTNCTFYKSLNKVFIERKGLRSQPIIEFPLESILRFDIQDKEFKYSKLYRDVIVLQYYQEIPINTEYTDEKSVQYAVSRIRYFLNIGNS
;
A
#
# COMPACT_ATOMS: atom_id res chain seq x y z
N MET A 1 2.05 27.97 -8.29
CA MET A 1 1.93 27.07 -7.12
C MET A 1 0.61 26.29 -7.03
N LEU A 2 -0.29 26.34 -8.02
CA LEU A 2 -1.56 25.58 -8.01
C LEU A 2 -1.46 24.19 -8.66
N THR A 3 -0.62 24.05 -9.69
CA THR A 3 -0.47 22.79 -10.45
C THR A 3 0.19 21.68 -9.65
N ALA A 4 1.20 22.00 -8.82
CA ALA A 4 1.89 21.01 -7.98
C ALA A 4 0.97 20.42 -6.89
N MET A 5 0.11 21.25 -6.27
CA MET A 5 -0.86 20.78 -5.28
C MET A 5 -1.93 19.89 -5.91
N ALA A 6 -2.41 20.23 -7.12
CA ALA A 6 -3.40 19.43 -7.83
C ALA A 6 -2.86 18.03 -8.20
N ILE A 7 -1.60 17.95 -8.63
CA ILE A 7 -0.93 16.68 -8.96
C ILE A 7 -0.71 15.84 -7.70
N GLY A 8 -0.22 16.46 -6.60
CA GLY A 8 -0.04 15.77 -5.32
C GLY A 8 -1.36 15.21 -4.74
N ALA A 9 -2.44 15.99 -4.82
CA ALA A 9 -3.78 15.54 -4.39
C ALA A 9 -4.31 14.40 -5.28
N PHE A 10 -4.11 14.46 -6.59
CA PHE A 10 -4.50 13.39 -7.52
C PHE A 10 -3.77 12.06 -7.20
N PHE A 11 -2.49 12.13 -6.86
CA PHE A 11 -1.74 10.95 -6.42
C PHE A 11 -2.16 10.45 -5.03
N ALA A 12 -2.71 11.29 -4.16
CA ALA A 12 -3.22 10.85 -2.86
C ALA A 12 -4.58 10.13 -2.99
N THR A 13 -5.46 10.57 -3.89
CA THR A 13 -6.85 10.07 -3.97
C THR A 13 -7.11 9.03 -5.05
N THR A 14 -6.15 8.77 -5.94
CA THR A 14 -6.31 7.73 -6.97
C THR A 14 -6.11 6.33 -6.39
N PRO A 15 -7.03 5.39 -6.66
CA PRO A 15 -6.93 4.03 -6.14
C PRO A 15 -5.66 3.36 -6.66
N VAL A 16 -4.90 2.78 -5.73
CA VAL A 16 -3.80 1.86 -6.03
C VAL A 16 -4.41 0.63 -6.70
N THR A 17 -3.76 0.07 -7.72
CA THR A 17 -4.22 -1.15 -8.38
C THR A 17 -3.34 -2.33 -8.01
N ASN A 18 -2.03 -2.14 -8.07
CA ASN A 18 -1.06 -3.17 -7.71
C ASN A 18 0.05 -2.56 -6.87
N CYS A 19 0.55 -3.36 -5.93
CA CYS A 19 1.75 -3.07 -5.17
C CYS A 19 2.71 -4.25 -5.32
N THR A 20 3.84 -4.02 -5.99
CA THR A 20 4.80 -5.07 -6.35
C THR A 20 6.15 -4.82 -5.69
N PHE A 21 6.68 -5.82 -4.98
CA PHE A 21 7.96 -5.72 -4.26
C PHE A 21 9.09 -6.39 -5.05
N TYR A 22 10.10 -5.61 -5.44
CA TYR A 22 11.28 -6.10 -6.17
C TYR A 22 12.52 -6.06 -5.27
N LYS A 23 12.88 -7.22 -4.69
CA LYS A 23 14.06 -7.36 -3.82
C LYS A 23 15.38 -7.08 -4.56
N SER A 24 15.53 -7.55 -5.79
CA SER A 24 16.73 -7.35 -6.61
C SER A 24 16.96 -5.90 -7.00
N LEU A 25 15.89 -5.12 -7.14
CA LEU A 25 15.94 -3.70 -7.48
C LEU A 25 15.93 -2.78 -6.24
N ASN A 26 15.79 -3.36 -5.05
CA ASN A 26 15.58 -2.65 -3.79
C ASN A 26 14.42 -1.63 -3.85
N LYS A 27 13.33 -1.96 -4.55
CA LYS A 27 12.20 -1.05 -4.78
C LYS A 27 10.84 -1.72 -4.58
N VAL A 28 9.85 -0.91 -4.21
CA VAL A 28 8.42 -1.22 -4.31
C VAL A 28 7.79 -0.35 -5.37
N PHE A 29 7.01 -0.98 -6.25
CA PHE A 29 6.34 -0.35 -7.38
C PHE A 29 4.86 -0.27 -7.05
N ILE A 30 4.30 0.93 -7.11
CA ILE A 30 2.91 1.21 -6.79
C ILE A 30 2.23 1.69 -8.05
N GLU A 31 1.44 0.82 -8.65
CA GLU A 31 0.64 1.12 -9.81
C GLU A 31 -0.67 1.75 -9.34
N ARG A 32 -1.07 2.85 -9.96
CA ARG A 32 -2.35 3.51 -9.69
C ARG A 32 -3.22 3.56 -10.94
N LYS A 33 -4.53 3.46 -10.77
CA LYS A 33 -5.48 3.63 -11.88
C LYS A 33 -5.65 5.12 -12.19
N GLY A 34 -5.07 5.57 -13.29
CA GLY A 34 -5.40 6.87 -13.88
C GLY A 34 -6.48 6.73 -14.96
N LEU A 35 -7.13 7.85 -15.29
CA LEU A 35 -8.16 7.91 -16.33
C LEU A 35 -7.58 7.66 -17.74
N ARG A 36 -6.30 7.99 -17.96
CA ARG A 36 -5.60 7.90 -19.27
C ARG A 36 -4.24 7.22 -19.22
N SER A 37 -3.72 6.92 -18.03
CA SER A 37 -2.43 6.25 -17.84
C SER A 37 -2.47 5.42 -16.56
N GLN A 38 -1.58 4.44 -16.47
CA GLN A 38 -1.32 3.69 -15.23
C GLN A 38 0.00 4.21 -14.66
N PRO A 39 0.01 5.35 -13.94
CA PRO A 39 1.24 5.86 -13.35
C PRO A 39 1.79 4.83 -12.36
N ILE A 40 3.08 4.55 -12.51
CA ILE A 40 3.87 3.72 -11.59
C ILE A 40 4.71 4.67 -10.74
N ILE A 41 4.56 4.57 -9.43
CA ILE A 41 5.39 5.30 -8.48
C ILE A 41 6.34 4.30 -7.83
N GLU A 42 7.62 4.64 -7.80
CA GLU A 42 8.65 3.78 -7.24
C GLU A 42 9.12 4.35 -5.90
N PHE A 43 9.22 3.48 -4.90
CA PHE A 43 9.82 3.81 -3.61
C PHE A 43 10.94 2.81 -3.28
N PRO A 44 12.04 3.24 -2.64
CA PRO A 44 13.03 2.31 -2.10
C PRO A 44 12.40 1.38 -1.04
N LEU A 45 12.81 0.11 -0.95
CA LEU A 45 12.27 -0.78 0.10
C LEU A 45 12.59 -0.28 1.51
N GLU A 46 13.73 0.38 1.71
CA GLU A 46 14.13 1.05 2.96
C GLU A 46 13.19 2.19 3.39
N SER A 47 12.34 2.69 2.47
CA SER A 47 11.32 3.68 2.81
C SER A 47 10.08 3.06 3.47
N ILE A 48 9.94 1.73 3.47
CA ILE A 48 8.87 1.02 4.15
C ILE A 48 9.17 1.01 5.64
N LEU A 49 8.32 1.68 6.43
CA LEU A 49 8.45 1.71 7.89
C LEU A 49 7.83 0.47 8.52
N ARG A 50 6.61 0.11 8.11
CA ARG A 50 5.86 -1.04 8.63
C ARG A 50 4.68 -1.39 7.72
N PHE A 51 4.06 -2.51 8.06
CA PHE A 51 2.81 -2.97 7.47
C PHE A 51 1.72 -2.96 8.54
N ASP A 52 0.69 -2.18 8.30
CA ASP A 52 -0.46 -2.03 9.19
C ASP A 52 -1.68 -2.76 8.59
N ILE A 53 -2.62 -3.11 9.46
CA ILE A 53 -3.92 -3.66 9.08
C ILE A 53 -4.96 -2.60 9.40
N GLN A 54 -5.65 -2.12 8.37
CA GLN A 54 -6.79 -1.24 8.57
C GLN A 54 -8.07 -2.06 8.62
N ASP A 55 -8.94 -1.69 9.53
CA ASP A 55 -10.27 -2.23 9.65
C ASP A 55 -11.34 -1.27 9.12
N LYS A 56 -12.48 -1.83 8.75
CA LYS A 56 -13.68 -1.08 8.42
C LYS A 56 -14.89 -1.81 8.98
N GLU A 57 -15.66 -1.11 9.79
CA GLU A 57 -16.92 -1.62 10.30
C GLU A 57 -17.99 -1.60 9.20
N PHE A 58 -18.69 -2.73 9.09
CA PHE A 58 -19.91 -2.91 8.32
C PHE A 58 -21.02 -3.34 9.29
N LYS A 59 -22.27 -3.26 8.82
CA LYS A 59 -23.48 -3.43 9.66
C LYS A 59 -23.49 -4.68 10.55
N TYR A 60 -22.85 -5.77 10.11
CA TYR A 60 -22.80 -7.06 10.82
C TYR A 60 -21.41 -7.70 10.86
N SER A 61 -20.39 -7.00 10.37
CA SER A 61 -19.06 -7.58 10.22
C SER A 61 -17.99 -6.51 10.20
N LYS A 62 -16.75 -6.95 10.41
CA LYS A 62 -15.56 -6.13 10.26
C LYS A 62 -14.76 -6.70 9.10
N LEU A 63 -14.43 -5.85 8.14
CA LEU A 63 -13.54 -6.23 7.05
C LEU A 63 -12.20 -5.51 7.22
N TYR A 64 -11.15 -6.09 6.66
CA TYR A 64 -9.78 -5.69 6.89
C TYR A 64 -9.05 -5.53 5.57
N ARG A 65 -8.01 -4.68 5.55
CA ARG A 65 -7.08 -4.57 4.43
C ARG A 65 -5.67 -4.33 4.92
N ASP A 66 -4.69 -4.77 4.15
CA ASP A 66 -3.28 -4.53 4.39
C ASP A 66 -2.82 -3.20 3.80
N VAL A 67 -1.98 -2.49 4.56
CA VAL A 67 -1.51 -1.15 4.24
C VAL A 67 -0.01 -1.06 4.48
N ILE A 68 0.71 -0.51 3.50
CA ILE A 68 2.12 -0.12 3.65
C ILE A 68 2.15 1.27 4.25
N VAL A 69 2.95 1.41 5.30
CA VAL A 69 3.31 2.72 5.84
C VAL A 69 4.71 3.05 5.34
N LEU A 70 4.80 4.04 4.46
CA LEU A 70 6.07 4.58 3.98
C LEU A 70 6.58 5.70 4.90
N GLN A 71 7.82 6.14 4.68
CA GLN A 71 8.36 7.36 5.26
C GLN A 71 7.40 8.54 5.08
N TYR A 72 7.44 9.49 6.02
CA TYR A 72 6.46 10.57 6.15
C TYR A 72 5.02 10.10 6.46
N TYR A 73 4.86 8.88 6.96
CA TYR A 73 3.57 8.29 7.36
C TYR A 73 2.56 8.24 6.22
N GLN A 74 3.05 8.10 4.98
CA GLN A 74 2.16 7.89 3.84
C GLN A 74 1.65 6.45 3.86
N GLU A 75 0.36 6.31 4.10
CA GLU A 75 -0.34 5.03 4.09
C GLU A 75 -0.85 4.68 2.69
N ILE A 76 -0.46 3.51 2.19
CA ILE A 76 -0.85 3.03 0.86
C ILE A 76 -1.44 1.63 0.98
N PRO A 77 -2.73 1.42 0.60
CA PRO A 77 -3.33 0.10 0.61
C PRO A 77 -2.63 -0.81 -0.40
N ILE A 78 -2.26 -2.01 0.03
CA ILE A 78 -1.66 -3.05 -0.82
C ILE A 78 -2.75 -3.71 -1.64
N ASN A 79 -3.85 -4.09 -0.96
CA ASN A 79 -5.09 -4.52 -1.56
C ASN A 79 -6.14 -3.43 -1.45
N THR A 80 -6.80 -3.11 -2.55
CA THR A 80 -7.93 -2.17 -2.58
C THR A 80 -9.16 -2.70 -1.88
N GLU A 81 -9.35 -4.01 -1.94
CA GLU A 81 -10.54 -4.67 -1.41
C GLU A 81 -10.34 -5.03 0.05
N TYR A 82 -11.38 -4.79 0.83
CA TYR A 82 -11.42 -5.27 2.21
C TYR A 82 -11.87 -6.74 2.21
N THR A 83 -11.21 -7.57 3.01
CA THR A 83 -11.47 -9.01 3.12
C THR A 83 -11.45 -9.45 4.59
N ASP A 84 -11.45 -10.76 4.87
CA ASP A 84 -11.39 -11.29 6.22
C ASP A 84 -10.01 -11.09 6.89
N GLU A 85 -10.01 -11.01 8.22
CA GLU A 85 -8.81 -10.71 9.01
C GLU A 85 -7.68 -11.72 8.79
N LYS A 86 -8.01 -13.01 8.68
CA LYS A 86 -7.03 -14.08 8.60
C LYS A 86 -6.28 -14.04 7.28
N SER A 87 -6.99 -13.77 6.19
CA SER A 87 -6.39 -13.55 4.86
C SER A 87 -5.42 -12.37 4.87
N VAL A 88 -5.82 -11.25 5.49
CA VAL A 88 -4.96 -10.05 5.58
C VAL A 88 -3.73 -10.30 6.45
N GLN A 89 -3.88 -10.91 7.63
CA GLN A 89 -2.76 -11.26 8.50
C GLN A 89 -1.78 -12.22 7.81
N TYR A 90 -2.29 -13.20 7.06
CA TYR A 90 -1.48 -14.12 6.28
C TYR A 90 -0.68 -13.37 5.20
N ALA A 91 -1.32 -12.47 4.45
CA ALA A 91 -0.66 -11.65 3.44
C ALA A 91 0.46 -10.80 4.05
N VAL A 92 0.18 -10.05 5.13
CA VAL A 92 1.17 -9.23 5.83
C VAL A 92 2.36 -10.06 6.31
N SER A 93 2.10 -11.23 6.91
CA SER A 93 3.15 -12.15 7.36
C SER A 93 4.04 -12.62 6.20
N ARG A 94 3.44 -12.98 5.06
CA ARG A 94 4.16 -13.40 3.85
C ARG A 94 5.01 -12.28 3.27
N ILE A 95 4.51 -11.05 3.26
CA ILE A 95 5.27 -9.88 2.78
C ILE A 95 6.47 -9.62 3.69
N ARG A 96 6.27 -9.60 5.02
CA ARG A 96 7.35 -9.42 6.00
C ARG A 96 8.43 -10.49 5.84
N TYR A 97 8.02 -11.75 5.69
CA TYR A 97 8.94 -12.87 5.44
C TYR A 97 9.72 -12.68 4.13
N PHE A 98 9.05 -12.32 3.03
CA PHE A 98 9.69 -12.11 1.73
C PHE A 98 10.75 -11.00 1.79
N LEU A 99 10.43 -9.90 2.48
CA LEU A 99 11.31 -8.75 2.64
C LEU A 99 12.38 -8.93 3.73
N ASN A 100 12.29 -10.00 4.53
CA ASN A 100 13.14 -10.22 5.69
C ASN A 100 13.07 -9.08 6.71
N ILE A 101 11.88 -8.53 6.93
CA ILE A 101 11.61 -7.49 7.93
C ILE A 101 11.03 -8.19 9.16
N GLY A 102 11.73 -8.12 10.30
CA GLY A 102 11.28 -8.72 11.55
C GLY A 102 9.97 -8.12 12.05
N ASN A 103 9.18 -8.91 12.77
CA ASN A 103 8.05 -8.39 13.55
C ASN A 103 8.64 -7.59 14.72
N SER A 104 8.86 -6.29 14.53
CA SER A 104 9.29 -5.40 15.61
C SER A 104 8.15 -5.07 16.56
#